data_AF-A0A0A9YL83-F1
#
_entry.id   AF-A0A0A9YL83-F1
#
_cell.length_a   1.000
_cell.length_b   1.000
_cell.length_c   1.000
_cell.angle_alpha   90.00
_cell.angle_beta   90.00
_cell.angle_gamma   90.00
#
_symmetry.space_group_name_H-M   'P 1'
#
loop_
_entity.id
_entity.type
_entity.pdbx_description
1 polymer ?
#
loop_
_entity_poly.entity_id
_entity_poly.type
_entity_poly.pdbx_seq_one_letter_code
_entity_poly.pdbx_strand_id
1 'polypeptide(L)'
;MKPHQIFKVLVIFGLIIVCLSRPLNDDDKKKLKKHQPKWKSPPIDEFLDGNVSKKGKVYTYEFQYKNIEQDKTCNVTYKEKMAPGGTIESTHKWKCSGKVPMSEETKDLVGEDYA
;
A
#
# COMPACT_ATOMS: atom_id res chain seq x y z
N MET A 1 8.83 -35.41 38.51
CA MET A 1 9.10 -34.65 37.26
C MET A 1 8.46 -33.28 37.40
N LYS A 2 9.22 -32.18 37.25
CA LYS A 2 8.80 -30.83 37.69
C LYS A 2 7.99 -30.10 36.60
N PRO A 3 6.76 -29.61 36.89
CA PRO A 3 5.86 -28.98 35.91
C PRO A 3 6.39 -27.65 35.34
N HIS A 4 7.40 -27.06 35.98
CA HIS A 4 7.94 -25.75 35.62
C HIS A 4 8.74 -25.75 34.30
N GLN A 5 9.20 -26.91 33.83
CA GLN A 5 9.98 -27.05 32.60
C GLN A 5 9.10 -27.12 31.33
N ILE A 6 7.84 -27.54 31.45
CA ILE A 6 6.93 -27.68 30.30
C ILE A 6 6.44 -26.28 29.84
N PHE A 7 6.23 -25.36 30.78
CA PHE A 7 5.77 -24.00 30.46
C PHE A 7 6.79 -23.16 29.70
N LYS A 8 8.10 -23.39 29.87
CA LYS A 8 9.14 -22.63 29.15
C LYS A 8 9.24 -23.00 27.67
N VAL A 9 8.90 -24.23 27.30
CA VAL A 9 8.98 -24.69 25.89
C VAL A 9 7.82 -24.13 25.06
N LEU A 10 6.65 -23.90 25.66
CA LEU A 10 5.49 -23.31 24.97
C LEU A 10 5.66 -21.82 24.63
N VAL A 11 6.42 -21.06 25.42
CA VAL A 11 6.66 -19.63 25.16
C VAL A 11 7.58 -19.40 23.96
N ILE A 12 8.47 -20.35 23.65
CA ILE A 12 9.47 -20.21 22.57
C ILE A 12 8.86 -20.51 21.19
N PHE A 13 7.79 -21.31 21.10
CA PHE A 13 7.11 -21.59 19.82
C PHE A 13 6.10 -20.50 19.39
N GLY A 14 5.77 -19.54 20.26
CA GLY A 14 4.75 -18.52 19.98
C GLY A 14 5.23 -17.29 19.21
N LEU A 15 6.54 -17.14 18.98
CA LEU A 15 7.15 -15.85 18.64
C LEU A 15 7.85 -15.78 17.27
N ILE A 16 7.54 -16.70 16.36
CA ILE A 16 8.02 -16.67 14.97
C ILE A 16 6.84 -16.42 14.03
N ILE A 17 6.05 -15.39 14.32
CA ILE A 17 5.24 -14.74 13.29
C ILE A 17 6.14 -13.70 12.64
N VAL A 18 7.06 -14.18 11.80
CA VAL A 18 7.89 -13.30 10.96
C VAL A 18 6.94 -12.53 10.05
N CYS A 19 6.80 -11.22 10.28
CA CYS A 19 6.22 -10.33 9.31
C CYS A 19 7.15 -10.32 8.09
N LEU A 20 6.84 -11.18 7.11
CA LEU A 20 7.55 -11.23 5.84
C LEU A 20 7.06 -10.06 4.99
N SER A 21 7.84 -8.98 5.00
CA SER A 21 7.69 -7.82 4.12
C SER A 21 8.69 -7.95 2.98
N ARG A 22 8.22 -7.90 1.73
CA ARG A 22 9.06 -7.98 0.53
C ARG A 22 8.70 -6.84 -0.44
N PRO A 23 9.63 -6.39 -1.29
CA PRO A 23 9.28 -5.42 -2.33
C PRO A 23 8.24 -5.98 -3.31
N LEU A 24 7.50 -5.09 -3.97
CA LEU A 24 6.58 -5.45 -5.04
C LEU A 24 7.35 -6.06 -6.21
N ASN A 25 7.03 -7.32 -6.54
CA ASN A 25 7.58 -7.97 -7.72
C ASN A 25 6.71 -7.70 -8.96
N ASP A 26 7.21 -7.99 -10.16
CA ASP A 26 6.48 -7.69 -11.41
C ASP A 26 5.13 -8.41 -11.53
N ASP A 27 5.02 -9.63 -10.99
CA ASP A 27 3.73 -10.34 -10.92
C ASP A 27 2.73 -9.64 -10.00
N ASP A 28 3.18 -9.06 -8.88
CA ASP A 28 2.33 -8.27 -7.98
C ASP A 28 1.86 -7.00 -8.71
N LYS A 29 2.76 -6.31 -9.40
CA LYS A 29 2.43 -5.12 -10.20
C LYS A 29 1.39 -5.42 -11.28
N LYS A 30 1.56 -6.52 -12.03
CA LYS A 30 0.57 -6.98 -13.03
C LYS A 30 -0.78 -7.29 -12.39
N LYS A 31 -0.78 -7.99 -11.25
CA LYS A 31 -2.00 -8.28 -10.50
C LYS A 31 -2.70 -6.99 -10.07
N LEU A 32 -1.97 -6.04 -9.48
CA LEU A 32 -2.53 -4.77 -9.02
C LEU A 32 -3.09 -3.95 -10.17
N LYS A 33 -2.40 -3.85 -11.32
CA LYS A 33 -2.93 -3.22 -12.54
C LYS A 33 -4.23 -3.88 -13.02
N LYS A 34 -4.35 -5.20 -12.93
CA LYS A 34 -5.59 -5.93 -13.29
C LYS A 34 -6.75 -5.67 -12.33
N HIS A 35 -6.47 -5.44 -11.05
CA HIS A 35 -7.50 -5.16 -10.03
C HIS A 35 -7.87 -3.68 -9.93
N GLN A 36 -6.99 -2.77 -10.36
CA GLN A 36 -7.17 -1.32 -10.31
C GLN A 36 -8.49 -0.80 -10.90
N PRO A 37 -9.02 -1.32 -12.04
CA PRO A 37 -10.31 -0.89 -12.57
C PRO A 37 -11.47 -1.03 -11.57
N LYS A 38 -11.36 -1.94 -10.58
CA LYS A 38 -12.37 -2.16 -9.54
C LYS A 38 -12.32 -1.12 -8.41
N TRP A 39 -11.22 -0.36 -8.29
CA TRP A 39 -10.98 0.55 -7.17
C TRP A 39 -11.41 1.99 -7.43
N LYS A 40 -11.87 2.30 -8.65
CA LYS A 40 -12.21 3.67 -9.12
C LYS A 40 -11.04 4.68 -8.94
N SER A 41 -9.80 4.19 -8.89
CA SER A 41 -8.60 5.03 -8.78
C SER A 41 -8.09 5.43 -10.18
N PRO A 42 -7.30 6.52 -10.29
CA PRO A 42 -6.62 6.89 -11.54
C PRO A 42 -5.76 5.75 -12.12
N PRO A 43 -5.53 5.72 -13.45
CA PRO A 43 -4.65 4.76 -14.10
C PRO A 43 -3.25 4.72 -13.47
N ILE A 44 -2.71 3.51 -13.33
CA ILE A 44 -1.32 3.30 -12.90
C ILE A 44 -0.41 3.36 -14.12
N ASP A 45 0.23 4.50 -14.34
CA ASP A 45 1.26 4.64 -15.37
C ASP A 45 2.58 4.05 -14.87
N GLU A 46 3.11 4.61 -13.78
CA GLU A 46 4.42 4.26 -13.23
C GLU A 46 4.34 3.91 -11.74
N PHE A 47 4.90 2.76 -11.34
CA PHE A 47 5.06 2.42 -9.93
C PHE A 47 6.33 3.07 -9.39
N LEU A 48 6.21 3.88 -8.34
CA LEU A 48 7.34 4.58 -7.71
C LEU A 48 8.00 3.72 -6.65
N ASP A 49 7.20 3.15 -5.74
CA ASP A 49 7.67 2.31 -4.66
C ASP A 49 6.55 1.37 -4.20
N GLY A 50 6.90 0.28 -3.53
CA GLY A 50 5.91 -0.46 -2.78
C GLY A 50 6.39 -1.77 -2.18
N ASN A 51 5.67 -2.19 -1.16
CA ASN A 51 5.93 -3.36 -0.35
C ASN A 51 4.70 -4.27 -0.25
N VAL A 52 4.95 -5.56 -0.15
CA VAL A 52 3.97 -6.60 0.16
C VAL A 52 4.34 -7.21 1.50
N SER A 53 3.45 -7.02 2.47
CA SER A 53 3.58 -7.57 3.81
C SER A 53 2.57 -8.68 4.04
N LYS A 54 3.03 -9.86 4.47
CA LYS A 54 2.16 -10.96 4.87
C LYS A 54 2.10 -11.07 6.39
N LYS A 55 0.90 -10.97 6.95
CA LYS A 55 0.64 -11.20 8.38
C LYS A 55 -0.42 -12.30 8.53
N GLY A 56 0.04 -13.51 8.81
CA GLY A 56 -0.84 -14.69 8.90
C GLY A 56 -1.57 -14.96 7.57
N LYS A 57 -2.90 -14.83 7.58
CA LYS A 57 -3.80 -15.03 6.42
C LYS A 57 -4.11 -13.73 5.64
N VAL A 58 -3.42 -12.64 5.97
CA VAL A 58 -3.62 -11.32 5.35
C VAL A 58 -2.39 -10.92 4.54
N TYR A 59 -2.59 -10.60 3.27
CA TYR A 59 -1.60 -9.95 2.41
C TYR A 59 -1.95 -8.46 2.33
N THR A 60 -0.99 -7.60 2.62
CA THR A 60 -1.12 -6.15 2.53
C THR A 60 -0.13 -5.65 1.49
N TYR A 61 -0.63 -5.03 0.43
CA TYR A 61 0.14 -4.39 -0.62
C TYR A 61 0.03 -2.89 -0.40
N GLU A 62 1.16 -2.25 -0.13
CA GLU A 62 1.27 -0.80 0.06
C GLU A 62 2.19 -0.28 -1.03
N PHE A 63 1.67 0.53 -1.94
CA PHE A 63 2.45 1.01 -3.08
C PHE A 63 2.05 2.42 -3.48
N GLN A 64 3.01 3.10 -4.09
CA GLN A 64 2.86 4.42 -4.66
C GLN A 64 2.99 4.34 -6.17
N TYR A 65 2.14 5.08 -6.87
CA TYR A 65 2.24 5.19 -8.32
C TYR A 65 2.00 6.63 -8.78
N LYS A 66 2.60 6.99 -9.91
CA LYS A 66 2.33 8.23 -10.61
C LYS A 66 1.31 7.98 -11.71
N ASN A 67 0.34 8.89 -11.80
CA ASN A 67 -0.50 9.06 -12.96
C ASN A 67 0.02 10.27 -13.75
N ILE A 68 0.52 10.02 -14.97
CA ILE A 68 1.18 11.02 -15.81
C ILE A 68 0.12 11.99 -16.38
N GLU A 69 -1.04 11.47 -16.76
CA GLU A 69 -2.13 12.28 -17.34
C GLU A 69 -2.64 13.37 -16.39
N GLN A 70 -2.69 13.09 -15.09
CA GLN A 70 -3.20 14.02 -14.07
C GLN A 70 -2.11 14.66 -13.23
N ASP A 71 -0.82 14.38 -13.51
CA ASP A 71 0.35 14.73 -12.69
C ASP A 71 0.13 14.51 -11.19
N LYS A 72 -0.48 13.37 -10.84
CA LYS A 72 -0.81 12.99 -9.46
C LYS A 72 0.01 11.80 -9.01
N THR A 73 0.41 11.82 -7.75
CA THR A 73 0.98 10.65 -7.06
C THR A 73 -0.07 10.04 -6.16
N CYS A 74 -0.31 8.74 -6.30
CA CYS A 74 -1.34 8.03 -5.56
C CYS A 74 -0.73 6.97 -4.66
N ASN A 75 -1.10 7.01 -3.38
CA ASN A 75 -0.77 6.01 -2.37
C ASN A 75 -1.92 5.01 -2.29
N VAL A 76 -1.63 3.72 -2.39
CA VAL A 76 -2.63 2.64 -2.32
C VAL A 76 -2.26 1.66 -1.24
N THR A 77 -3.27 1.28 -0.45
CA THR A 77 -3.23 0.15 0.47
C THR A 77 -4.28 -0.85 0.03
N TYR A 78 -3.83 -1.99 -0.50
CA TYR A 78 -4.69 -3.11 -0.88
C TYR A 78 -4.47 -4.27 0.09
N LYS A 79 -5.54 -4.81 0.66
CA LYS A 79 -5.50 -5.91 1.61
C LYS A 79 -6.32 -7.08 1.12
N GLU A 80 -5.72 -8.26 1.06
CA GLU A 80 -6.39 -9.51 0.77
C GLU A 80 -6.36 -10.39 2.02
N LYS A 81 -7.52 -10.79 2.51
CA LYS A 81 -7.66 -11.69 3.65
C LYS A 81 -8.31 -12.99 3.18
N MET A 82 -7.64 -14.12 3.45
CA MET A 82 -8.20 -15.44 3.22
C MET A 82 -9.14 -15.80 4.39
N ALA A 83 -10.44 -15.82 4.12
CA ALA A 83 -11.46 -16.27 5.05
C ALA A 83 -11.48 -17.81 5.16
N PRO A 84 -11.92 -18.37 6.29
CA PRO A 84 -12.16 -19.81 6.39
C PRO A 84 -13.21 -20.24 5.36
N GLY A 85 -12.87 -21.22 4.51
CA GLY A 85 -13.72 -21.64 3.37
C GLY A 85 -13.19 -21.24 1.99
N GLY A 86 -12.04 -20.54 1.90
CA GLY A 86 -11.40 -20.22 0.63
C GLY A 86 -11.85 -18.90 -0.02
N THR A 87 -12.83 -18.22 0.58
CA THR A 87 -13.27 -16.89 0.13
C THR A 87 -12.17 -15.85 0.38
N ILE A 88 -11.89 -15.01 -0.62
CA ILE A 88 -10.92 -13.91 -0.54
C ILE A 88 -11.69 -12.62 -0.28
N GLU A 89 -11.56 -12.07 0.92
CA GLU A 89 -12.06 -10.74 1.25
C GLU A 89 -11.00 -9.71 0.85
N SER A 90 -11.35 -8.74 0.00
CA SER A 90 -10.43 -7.70 -0.44
C SER A 90 -10.89 -6.31 -0.01
N THR A 91 -10.01 -5.56 0.65
CA THR A 91 -10.23 -4.16 1.01
C THR A 91 -9.20 -3.29 0.30
N HIS A 92 -9.62 -2.17 -0.25
CA HIS A 92 -8.73 -1.22 -0.90
C HIS A 92 -8.95 0.18 -0.32
N LYS A 93 -7.87 0.93 -0.18
CA LYS A 93 -7.87 2.36 0.12
C LYS A 93 -6.86 3.02 -0.79
N TRP A 94 -7.20 4.16 -1.35
CA TRP A 94 -6.28 4.95 -2.15
C TRP A 94 -6.43 6.43 -1.81
N LYS A 95 -5.33 7.15 -1.88
CA LYS A 95 -5.27 8.60 -1.69
C LYS A 95 -4.30 9.18 -2.70
N CYS A 96 -4.80 10.09 -3.54
CA CYS A 96 -3.98 10.79 -4.51
C CYS A 96 -3.65 12.20 -4.00
N SER A 97 -2.39 12.57 -4.20
CA SER A 97 -1.84 13.89 -3.93
C SER A 97 -1.16 14.35 -5.22
N GLY A 98 -1.67 15.42 -5.81
CA GLY A 98 -1.01 16.10 -6.94
C GLY A 98 -0.47 17.45 -6.48
N LYS A 99 0.41 18.04 -7.28
CA LYS A 99 0.54 19.50 -7.26
C LYS A 99 -0.82 20.04 -7.71
N VAL A 100 -1.47 20.84 -6.87
CA VAL A 100 -2.53 21.72 -7.37
C VAL A 100 -1.87 22.51 -8.51
N PRO A 101 -2.40 22.52 -9.73
CA PRO A 101 -1.94 23.50 -10.69
C PRO A 101 -2.24 24.86 -10.06
N MET A 102 -1.21 25.52 -9.54
CA MET A 102 -1.30 26.94 -9.24
C MET A 102 -1.53 27.55 -10.62
N SER A 103 -2.75 27.99 -10.88
CA SER A 103 -3.08 28.66 -12.14
C SER A 103 -2.05 29.78 -12.34
N GLU A 104 -1.54 29.89 -13.57
CA GLU A 104 -0.60 30.96 -13.95
C GLU A 104 -1.12 32.35 -13.52
N GLU A 105 -2.44 32.51 -13.37
CA GLU A 105 -3.12 33.71 -12.87
C GLU A 105 -2.73 34.17 -11.44
N THR A 106 -1.98 33.38 -10.65
CA THR A 106 -1.52 33.82 -9.31
C THR A 106 -0.05 34.21 -9.24
N LYS A 107 0.73 34.05 -10.32
CA LYS A 107 2.13 34.47 -10.34
C LYS A 107 2.30 35.99 -10.52
N ASP A 108 1.32 36.66 -11.12
CA ASP A 108 1.37 38.10 -11.39
C ASP A 108 0.76 38.98 -10.27
N LEU A 109 0.30 38.41 -9.15
CA LEU A 109 -0.28 39.16 -8.03
C LEU A 109 0.62 39.29 -6.80
N VAL A 110 1.82 38.71 -6.82
CA VAL A 110 2.86 39.00 -5.81
C VAL A 110 3.78 40.06 -6.38
N GLY A 111 3.25 41.27 -6.54
CA GLY A 111 4.07 42.45 -6.77
C GLY A 111 4.98 42.68 -5.57
N GLU A 112 6.28 42.77 -5.84
CA GLU A 112 7.29 43.28 -4.92
C GLU A 112 7.01 44.76 -4.66
N ASP A 113 6.13 45.07 -3.71
CA ASP A 113 6.02 46.43 -3.19
C ASP A 113 5.91 46.32 -1.68
N TYR A 114 7.03 46.48 -0.97
CA TYR A 114 7.20 47.30 0.23
C TYR A 114 8.69 47.21 0.62
N ALA A 115 9.51 47.98 -0.10
CA ALA A 115 10.76 48.54 0.42
C ALA A 115 10.44 49.73 1.35
#